data_AF-A0A0X3PH24-F1
#
_entry.id   AF-A0A0X3PH24-F1
#
_cell.length_a   1.000
_cell.length_b   1.000
_cell.length_c   1.000
_cell.angle_alpha   90.00
_cell.angle_beta   90.00
_cell.angle_gamma   90.00
#
_symmetry.space_group_name_H-M   'P 1'
#
loop_
_entity.id
_entity.type
_entity.pdbx_description
1 polymer ?
#
loop_
_entity_poly.entity_id
_entity_poly.type
_entity_poly.pdbx_seq_one_letter_code
_entity_poly.pdbx_strand_id
1 'polypeptide(L)'
;MLERTLAIKCPSIDYLLANTKLVQTALAQPNVLKRFFGDEKDRIDNLTSTFAHQSFLSTDFEFASKSEIDAIVSDCMQNPSNYVLKPQREGGGNNIFGDAICAKLRNILGKPEANTFILMQRLQPPLVENCVVGLNYPPPIRRSMVCELGIYGVLLSNGDDIIENYSSGHLLRSKFFGVDEGGVAAGFACLDTPYLV
;
A
#
# COMPACT_ATOMS: atom_id res chain seq x y z
N MET A 1 -8.97 25.76 -5.89
CA MET A 1 -9.58 26.50 -7.02
C MET A 1 -9.64 25.69 -8.33
N LEU A 2 -9.03 24.48 -8.43
CA LEU A 2 -9.18 23.60 -9.62
C LEU A 2 -10.40 22.66 -9.55
N GLU A 3 -10.70 22.10 -8.38
CA GLU A 3 -11.84 21.17 -8.18
C GLU A 3 -13.22 21.77 -8.49
N ARG A 4 -13.33 23.11 -8.48
CA ARG A 4 -14.58 23.84 -8.75
C ARG A 4 -14.81 24.16 -10.23
N THR A 5 -13.89 23.75 -11.10
CA THR A 5 -13.98 23.99 -12.55
C THR A 5 -14.74 22.87 -13.27
N LEU A 6 -15.19 23.16 -14.50
CA LEU A 6 -15.80 22.17 -15.41
C LEU A 6 -14.76 21.25 -16.08
N ALA A 7 -13.47 21.45 -15.84
CA ALA A 7 -12.45 20.54 -16.36
C ALA A 7 -12.63 19.14 -15.75
N ILE A 8 -12.36 18.09 -16.53
CA ILE A 8 -12.23 16.72 -16.01
C ILE A 8 -10.90 16.65 -15.25
N LYS A 9 -10.95 16.17 -14.00
CA LYS A 9 -9.76 16.00 -13.16
C LYS A 9 -9.24 14.57 -13.29
N CYS A 10 -7.94 14.39 -13.11
CA CYS A 10 -7.28 13.08 -13.18
C CYS A 10 -6.10 13.01 -12.18
N PRO A 11 -6.32 12.53 -10.94
CA PRO A 11 -7.62 12.24 -10.31
C PRO A 11 -8.32 13.50 -9.77
N SER A 12 -9.63 13.41 -9.51
CA SER A 12 -10.35 14.37 -8.66
C SER A 12 -10.05 14.14 -7.17
N ILE A 13 -10.42 15.10 -6.32
CA ILE A 13 -10.09 15.07 -4.89
C ILE A 13 -10.67 13.86 -4.14
N ASP A 14 -11.86 13.39 -4.50
CA ASP A 14 -12.48 12.19 -3.97
C ASP A 14 -11.67 10.92 -4.30
N TYR A 15 -11.19 10.79 -5.54
CA TYR A 15 -10.28 9.70 -5.93
C TYR A 15 -8.94 9.78 -5.19
N LEU A 16 -8.42 10.99 -4.97
CA LEU A 16 -7.21 11.16 -4.16
C LEU A 16 -7.42 10.70 -2.71
N LEU A 17 -8.56 11.03 -2.10
CA LEU A 17 -8.92 10.60 -0.74
C LEU A 17 -9.18 9.09 -0.67
N ALA A 18 -9.78 8.50 -1.72
CA ALA A 18 -9.99 7.06 -1.82
C ALA A 18 -8.67 6.28 -1.87
N ASN A 19 -7.57 6.91 -2.31
CA ASN A 19 -6.24 6.31 -2.34
C ASN A 19 -5.47 6.42 -1.00
N THR A 20 -6.11 6.87 0.07
CA THR A 20 -5.46 6.93 1.38
C THR A 20 -5.30 5.53 1.98
N LYS A 21 -4.27 5.36 2.83
CA LYS A 21 -4.00 4.08 3.49
C LYS A 21 -5.12 3.70 4.46
N LEU A 22 -5.80 4.68 5.07
CA LEU A 22 -7.01 4.42 5.87
C LEU A 22 -8.14 3.79 5.04
N VAL A 23 -8.40 4.33 3.84
CA VAL A 23 -9.42 3.76 2.95
C VAL A 23 -8.99 2.37 2.48
N GLN A 24 -7.71 2.17 2.15
CA GLN A 24 -7.16 0.83 1.86
C GLN A 24 -7.41 -0.16 3.01
N THR A 25 -7.18 0.24 4.27
CA THR A 25 -7.42 -0.61 5.45
C THR A 25 -8.90 -0.86 5.69
N ALA A 26 -9.77 0.14 5.49
CA ALA A 26 -11.23 -0.05 5.59
C ALA A 26 -11.74 -1.04 4.54
N LEU A 27 -11.32 -0.88 3.28
CA LEU A 27 -11.71 -1.75 2.16
C LEU A 27 -11.18 -3.17 2.30
N ALA A 28 -10.21 -3.41 3.19
CA ALA A 28 -9.73 -4.77 3.47
C ALA A 28 -10.75 -5.64 4.21
N GLN A 29 -11.82 -5.05 4.73
CA GLN A 29 -12.85 -5.77 5.46
C GLN A 29 -14.01 -6.16 4.52
N PRO A 30 -14.39 -7.45 4.46
CA PRO A 30 -15.46 -7.92 3.57
C PRO A 30 -16.78 -7.16 3.75
N ASN A 31 -17.17 -6.83 4.99
CA ASN A 31 -18.38 -6.07 5.31
C ASN A 31 -18.37 -4.64 4.73
N VAL A 32 -17.19 -4.02 4.58
CA VAL A 32 -17.08 -2.70 3.93
C VAL A 32 -17.25 -2.85 2.42
N LEU A 33 -16.64 -3.86 1.81
CA LEU A 33 -16.79 -4.14 0.37
C LEU A 33 -18.22 -4.49 -0.03
N LYS A 34 -19.00 -5.15 0.84
CA LYS A 34 -20.43 -5.41 0.64
C LYS A 34 -21.25 -4.15 0.39
N ARG A 35 -20.81 -2.99 0.89
CA ARG A 35 -21.49 -1.71 0.63
C ARG A 35 -21.37 -1.26 -0.82
N PHE A 36 -20.36 -1.74 -1.54
CA PHE A 36 -20.07 -1.39 -2.94
C PHE A 36 -20.48 -2.50 -3.92
N PHE A 37 -20.37 -3.77 -3.51
CA PHE A 37 -20.61 -4.93 -4.37
C PHE A 37 -21.80 -5.81 -3.93
N GLY A 38 -22.56 -5.40 -2.92
CA GLY A 38 -23.68 -6.19 -2.39
C GLY A 38 -23.22 -7.58 -1.91
N ASP A 39 -23.95 -8.62 -2.33
CA ASP A 39 -23.65 -10.01 -2.01
C ASP A 39 -22.84 -10.74 -3.11
N GLU A 40 -22.10 -10.00 -3.95
CA GLU A 40 -21.14 -10.57 -4.93
C GLU A 40 -19.95 -11.24 -4.23
N LYS A 41 -20.19 -12.39 -3.60
CA LYS A 41 -19.23 -13.09 -2.74
C LYS A 41 -17.91 -13.39 -3.46
N ASP A 42 -17.97 -13.94 -4.67
CA ASP A 42 -16.76 -14.31 -5.42
C ASP A 42 -15.88 -13.10 -5.71
N ARG A 43 -16.49 -11.93 -5.98
CA ARG A 43 -15.76 -10.68 -6.20
C ARG A 43 -15.11 -10.18 -4.92
N ILE A 44 -15.84 -10.23 -3.81
CA ILE A 44 -15.34 -9.82 -2.49
C ILE A 44 -14.20 -10.74 -2.04
N ASP A 45 -14.37 -12.05 -2.18
CA ASP A 45 -13.36 -13.05 -1.81
C ASP A 45 -12.11 -12.89 -2.68
N ASN A 46 -12.27 -12.67 -3.99
CA ASN A 46 -11.15 -12.40 -4.89
C ASN A 46 -10.38 -11.13 -4.50
N LEU A 47 -11.06 -10.02 -4.22
CA LEU A 47 -10.41 -8.78 -3.79
C LEU A 47 -9.69 -8.95 -2.45
N THR A 48 -10.38 -9.51 -1.46
CA THR A 48 -9.83 -9.69 -0.11
C THR A 48 -8.63 -10.64 -0.09
N SER A 49 -8.57 -11.62 -1.00
CA SER A 49 -7.41 -12.49 -1.16
C SER A 49 -6.12 -11.75 -1.55
N THR A 50 -6.23 -10.54 -2.13
CA THR A 50 -5.07 -9.71 -2.52
C THR A 50 -4.56 -8.79 -1.42
N PHE A 51 -5.33 -8.63 -0.33
CA PHE A 51 -4.97 -7.71 0.74
C PHE A 51 -4.08 -8.38 1.78
N ALA A 52 -2.94 -7.76 2.07
CA ALA A 52 -2.16 -8.14 3.24
C ALA A 52 -2.93 -7.79 4.52
N HIS A 53 -2.64 -8.49 5.62
CA HIS A 53 -3.22 -8.16 6.91
C HIS A 53 -2.84 -6.73 7.32
N GLN A 54 -3.82 -5.93 7.74
CA GLN A 54 -3.64 -4.53 8.11
C GLN A 54 -4.72 -4.11 9.10
N SER A 55 -4.38 -3.17 9.99
CA SER A 55 -5.28 -2.71 11.03
C SER A 55 -5.14 -1.22 11.31
N PHE A 56 -6.24 -0.64 11.78
CA PHE A 56 -6.28 0.68 12.39
C PHE A 56 -5.56 0.64 13.75
N LEU A 57 -5.13 1.81 14.24
CA LEU A 57 -4.46 1.94 15.54
C LEU A 57 -5.33 2.66 16.59
N SER A 58 -6.62 2.81 16.29
CA SER A 58 -7.61 3.45 17.15
C SER A 58 -9.00 2.85 16.91
N THR A 59 -9.85 2.95 17.92
CA THR A 59 -11.27 2.58 17.87
C THR A 59 -12.16 3.70 17.33
N ASP A 60 -11.62 4.90 17.10
CA ASP A 60 -12.41 6.10 16.73
C ASP A 60 -13.20 5.94 15.41
N PHE A 61 -12.75 5.06 14.53
CA PHE A 61 -13.41 4.79 13.25
C PHE A 61 -14.38 3.61 13.28
N GLU A 62 -14.47 2.90 14.41
CA GLU A 62 -15.32 1.71 14.59
C GLU A 62 -15.03 0.57 13.60
N PHE A 63 -13.83 0.57 12.99
CA PHE A 63 -13.37 -0.50 12.09
C PHE A 63 -12.57 -1.59 12.80
N ALA A 64 -12.07 -1.35 14.01
CA ALA A 64 -11.32 -2.33 14.76
C ALA A 64 -11.65 -2.23 16.25
N SER A 65 -11.84 -3.38 16.91
CA SER A 65 -11.99 -3.46 18.35
C SER A 65 -10.64 -3.22 19.05
N LYS A 66 -10.70 -2.80 20.32
CA LYS A 66 -9.51 -2.64 21.15
C LYS A 66 -8.68 -3.91 21.23
N SER A 67 -9.32 -5.08 21.33
CA SER A 67 -8.66 -6.39 21.36
C SER A 67 -7.91 -6.71 20.07
N GLU A 68 -8.48 -6.39 18.90
CA GLU A 68 -7.81 -6.62 17.60
C GLU A 68 -6.58 -5.72 17.46
N ILE A 69 -6.71 -4.45 17.85
CA ILE A 69 -5.60 -3.48 17.85
C ILE A 69 -4.50 -3.94 18.81
N ASP A 70 -4.85 -4.34 20.03
CA ASP A 70 -3.86 -4.78 21.03
C ASP A 70 -3.16 -6.07 20.59
N ALA A 71 -3.86 -7.00 19.92
CA ALA A 71 -3.29 -8.23 19.39
C ALA A 71 -2.22 -7.95 18.31
N ILE A 72 -2.56 -7.16 17.27
CA ILE A 72 -1.61 -6.85 16.19
C ILE A 72 -0.45 -5.98 16.66
N VAL A 73 -0.70 -5.03 17.57
CA VAL A 73 0.35 -4.20 18.17
C VAL A 73 1.29 -5.05 19.02
N SER A 74 0.76 -5.97 19.82
CA SER A 74 1.56 -6.87 20.65
C SER A 74 2.47 -7.77 19.79
N ASP A 75 1.94 -8.35 18.72
CA ASP A 75 2.74 -9.14 17.79
C ASP A 75 3.80 -8.29 17.08
N CYS A 76 3.44 -7.08 16.63
CA CYS A 76 4.39 -6.15 16.03
C CYS A 76 5.50 -5.72 16.98
N MET A 77 5.21 -5.52 18.27
CA MET A 77 6.22 -5.16 19.27
C MET A 77 7.24 -6.28 19.50
N GLN A 78 6.83 -7.55 19.31
CA GLN A 78 7.71 -8.72 19.40
C GLN A 78 8.44 -8.99 18.09
N ASN A 79 7.78 -8.75 16.96
CA ASN A 79 8.25 -9.11 15.62
C ASN A 79 8.20 -7.91 14.65
N PRO A 80 8.88 -6.78 14.91
CA PRO A 80 8.70 -5.55 14.14
C PRO A 80 9.13 -5.66 12.67
N SER A 81 10.01 -6.62 12.34
CA SER A 81 10.41 -6.91 10.97
C SER A 81 9.27 -7.45 10.10
N ASN A 82 8.20 -8.00 10.70
CA ASN A 82 7.04 -8.52 10.00
C ASN A 82 6.00 -7.43 9.67
N TYR A 83 6.29 -6.17 10.02
CA TYR A 83 5.33 -5.08 9.89
C TYR A 83 5.94 -3.85 9.25
N VAL A 84 5.05 -2.99 8.78
CA VAL A 84 5.33 -1.63 8.32
C VAL A 84 4.24 -0.71 8.85
N LEU A 85 4.66 0.40 9.45
CA LEU A 85 3.77 1.45 9.94
C LEU A 85 3.70 2.56 8.88
N LYS A 86 2.51 2.83 8.34
CA LYS A 86 2.34 3.75 7.20
C LYS A 86 1.54 4.99 7.60
N PRO A 87 2.09 6.21 7.43
CA PRO A 87 1.29 7.43 7.52
C PRO A 87 0.44 7.65 6.26
N GLN A 88 -0.50 8.60 6.30
CA GLN A 88 -1.30 9.03 5.14
C GLN A 88 -0.49 9.92 4.17
N ARG A 89 0.60 9.38 3.63
CA ARG A 89 1.49 10.06 2.67
C ARG A 89 1.76 9.17 1.45
N GLU A 90 2.02 9.82 0.32
CA GLU A 90 2.33 9.21 -0.97
C GLU A 90 3.72 9.64 -1.47
N GLY A 91 4.24 8.93 -2.47
CA GLY A 91 5.53 9.27 -3.12
C GLY A 91 6.77 8.56 -2.57
N GLY A 92 6.62 7.61 -1.65
CA GLY A 92 7.73 6.83 -1.05
C GLY A 92 8.47 7.57 0.06
N GLY A 93 9.26 6.85 0.85
CA GLY A 93 10.13 7.43 1.89
C GLY A 93 9.45 7.87 3.19
N ASN A 94 8.18 7.50 3.39
CA ASN A 94 7.39 7.92 4.56
C ASN A 94 7.08 6.78 5.53
N ASN A 95 7.37 5.53 5.15
CA ASN A 95 7.00 4.39 5.96
C ASN A 95 8.02 4.21 7.09
N ILE A 96 7.58 3.59 8.19
CA ILE A 96 8.40 3.30 9.36
C ILE A 96 8.57 1.79 9.47
N PHE A 97 9.80 1.33 9.67
CA PHE A 97 10.20 -0.08 9.66
C PHE A 97 10.99 -0.45 10.92
N GLY A 98 11.02 -1.76 11.24
CA GLY A 98 11.86 -2.31 12.31
C GLY A 98 11.61 -1.65 13.66
N ASP A 99 12.67 -1.48 14.46
CA ASP A 99 12.58 -0.96 15.83
C ASP A 99 11.99 0.46 15.92
N ALA A 100 12.07 1.24 14.83
CA ALA A 100 11.45 2.56 14.76
C ALA A 100 9.92 2.48 14.85
N ILE A 101 9.30 1.37 14.41
CA ILE A 101 7.87 1.13 14.60
C ILE A 101 7.56 1.09 16.09
N CYS A 102 8.30 0.30 16.87
CA CYS A 102 8.07 0.14 18.30
C CYS A 102 8.18 1.49 19.05
N ALA A 103 9.20 2.29 18.71
CA ALA A 103 9.35 3.63 19.26
C ALA A 103 8.17 4.54 18.91
N LYS A 104 7.71 4.51 17.65
CA LYS A 104 6.58 5.33 17.19
C LYS A 104 5.26 4.90 17.84
N LEU A 105 4.96 3.60 17.87
CA LEU A 105 3.75 3.05 18.49
C LEU A 105 3.66 3.40 19.97
N ARG A 106 4.75 3.25 20.74
CA ARG A 106 4.78 3.66 22.16
C ARG A 106 4.46 5.14 22.36
N ASN A 107 4.79 5.99 21.39
CA ASN A 107 4.48 7.41 21.45
C ASN A 107 3.03 7.73 21.07
N ILE A 108 2.48 7.10 20.03
CA ILE A 108 1.20 7.54 19.45
C ILE A 108 -0.02 6.78 19.97
N LEU A 109 0.12 5.57 20.50
CA LEU A 109 -1.01 4.76 20.94
C LEU A 109 -1.80 5.46 22.06
N GLY A 110 -3.13 5.45 21.94
CA GLY A 110 -4.04 6.16 22.85
C GLY A 110 -4.13 7.67 22.62
N LYS A 111 -3.46 8.21 21.59
CA LYS A 111 -3.55 9.63 21.20
C LYS A 111 -4.27 9.77 19.86
N PRO A 112 -4.88 10.94 19.56
CA PRO A 112 -5.49 11.21 18.26
C PRO A 112 -4.52 11.04 17.07
N GLU A 113 -3.21 11.18 17.30
CA GLU A 113 -2.19 10.96 16.27
C GLU A 113 -2.22 9.53 15.69
N ALA A 114 -2.63 8.53 16.47
CA ALA A 114 -2.75 7.15 16.02
C ALA A 114 -3.67 7.01 14.78
N ASN A 115 -4.67 7.88 14.66
CA ASN A 115 -5.61 7.91 13.54
C ASN A 115 -4.95 8.25 12.19
N THR A 116 -3.72 8.78 12.21
CA THR A 116 -2.99 9.14 10.99
C THR A 116 -2.13 8.00 10.44
N PHE A 117 -2.10 6.86 11.13
CA PHE A 117 -1.29 5.70 10.78
C PHE A 117 -2.14 4.43 10.64
N ILE A 118 -1.63 3.50 9.83
CA ILE A 118 -2.08 2.11 9.80
C ILE A 118 -0.90 1.19 10.04
N LEU A 119 -1.15 0.03 10.64
CA LEU A 119 -0.16 -1.03 10.80
C LEU A 119 -0.47 -2.15 9.82
N MET A 120 0.47 -2.44 8.93
CA MET A 120 0.29 -3.42 7.87
C MET A 120 1.38 -4.49 7.95
N GLN A 121 1.01 -5.73 7.70
CA GLN A 121 1.95 -6.84 7.53
C GLN A 121 2.91 -6.53 6.37
N ARG A 122 4.20 -6.70 6.62
CA ARG A 122 5.24 -6.59 5.60
C ARG A 122 5.20 -7.82 4.71
N LEU A 123 5.03 -7.60 3.41
CA LEU A 123 5.12 -8.66 2.41
C LEU A 123 6.58 -9.15 2.31
N GLN A 124 6.74 -10.47 2.19
CA GLN A 124 8.02 -11.16 2.02
C GLN A 124 8.06 -11.82 0.64
N PRO A 125 8.27 -11.04 -0.45
CA PRO A 125 8.33 -11.59 -1.80
C PRO A 125 9.56 -12.49 -1.99
N PRO A 126 9.53 -13.43 -2.95
CA PRO A 126 10.68 -14.26 -3.26
C PRO A 126 11.87 -13.43 -3.75
N LEU A 127 13.07 -13.89 -3.43
CA LEU A 127 14.30 -13.27 -3.91
C LEU A 127 14.56 -13.66 -5.35
N VAL A 128 14.98 -12.68 -6.14
CA VAL A 128 15.45 -12.89 -7.51
C VAL A 128 16.87 -12.37 -7.64
N GLU A 129 17.71 -13.08 -8.39
CA GLU A 129 19.06 -12.62 -8.73
C GLU A 129 18.98 -11.82 -10.04
N ASN A 130 19.36 -10.54 -10.00
CA ASN A 130 19.37 -9.68 -11.18
C ASN A 130 20.55 -8.69 -11.11
N CYS A 131 20.78 -7.89 -12.16
CA CYS A 131 21.78 -6.83 -12.21
C CYS A 131 21.11 -5.47 -12.46
N VAL A 132 21.60 -4.43 -11.77
CA VAL A 132 21.19 -3.04 -12.06
C VAL A 132 22.23 -2.38 -12.95
N VAL A 133 21.77 -1.67 -13.98
CA VAL A 133 22.60 -0.85 -14.86
C VAL A 133 22.21 0.61 -14.67
N GLY A 134 23.20 1.47 -14.41
CA GLY A 134 22.98 2.91 -14.28
C GLY A 134 24.29 3.65 -14.00
N LEU A 135 24.27 4.98 -14.13
CA LEU A 135 25.45 5.84 -13.94
C LEU A 135 26.13 5.64 -12.58
N ASN A 136 25.34 5.33 -11.54
CA ASN A 136 25.83 5.12 -10.18
C ASN A 136 26.13 3.64 -9.85
N TYR A 137 26.03 2.72 -10.83
CA TYR A 137 26.19 1.28 -10.62
C TYR A 137 27.25 0.61 -11.54
N PRO A 138 28.53 1.04 -11.54
CA PRO A 138 29.59 0.33 -12.25
C PRO A 138 30.30 -0.73 -11.36
N PRO A 139 30.66 -1.92 -11.87
CA PRO A 139 30.08 -2.71 -12.97
C PRO A 139 28.81 -3.50 -12.55
N PRO A 140 28.01 -4.06 -13.49
CA PRO A 140 26.79 -4.80 -13.16
C PRO A 140 27.11 -6.10 -12.41
N ILE A 141 26.98 -6.05 -11.10
CA ILE A 141 27.16 -7.18 -10.19
C ILE A 141 25.78 -7.78 -9.91
N ARG A 142 25.67 -9.11 -10.04
CA ARG A 142 24.46 -9.84 -9.64
C ARG A 142 24.22 -9.66 -8.15
N ARG A 143 22.99 -9.33 -7.80
CA ARG A 143 22.56 -9.13 -6.42
C ARG A 143 21.15 -9.68 -6.23
N SER A 144 20.89 -10.12 -5.01
CA SER A 144 19.54 -10.48 -4.59
C SER A 144 18.65 -9.24 -4.54
N MET A 145 17.48 -9.35 -5.15
CA MET A 145 16.48 -8.30 -5.27
C MET A 145 15.09 -8.83 -4.94
N VAL A 146 14.18 -7.89 -4.73
CA VAL A 146 12.75 -8.14 -4.65
C VAL A 146 12.02 -7.27 -5.66
N CYS A 147 10.95 -7.81 -6.23
CA CYS A 147 10.15 -7.14 -7.25
C CYS A 147 8.81 -6.66 -6.70
N GLU A 148 8.32 -5.55 -7.23
CA GLU A 148 7.00 -4.98 -6.98
C GLU A 148 6.30 -4.74 -8.33
N LEU A 149 5.25 -5.51 -8.60
CA LEU A 149 4.45 -5.39 -9.83
C LEU A 149 3.32 -4.39 -9.63
N GLY A 150 3.29 -3.35 -10.44
CA GLY A 150 2.16 -2.44 -10.59
C GLY A 150 1.40 -2.73 -11.88
N ILE A 151 0.07 -2.71 -11.81
CA ILE A 151 -0.83 -2.80 -12.97
C ILE A 151 -1.52 -1.45 -13.14
N TYR A 152 -1.48 -0.89 -14.35
CA TYR A 152 -2.16 0.36 -14.66
C TYR A 152 -3.63 0.07 -15.01
N GLY A 153 -4.55 0.84 -14.45
CA GLY A 153 -5.96 0.82 -14.80
C GLY A 153 -6.41 2.18 -15.33
N VAL A 154 -7.32 2.19 -16.30
CA VAL A 154 -7.99 3.38 -16.82
C VAL A 154 -9.46 3.25 -16.48
N LEU A 155 -10.02 4.27 -15.84
CA LEU A 155 -11.44 4.41 -15.56
C LEU A 155 -11.89 5.82 -16.00
N LEU A 156 -12.88 5.87 -16.88
CA LEU A 156 -13.59 7.10 -17.26
C LEU A 156 -15.09 6.86 -17.03
N SER A 157 -15.73 7.70 -16.23
CA SER A 157 -17.16 7.63 -16.00
C SER A 157 -17.82 9.01 -16.02
N ASN A 158 -19.14 9.01 -16.24
CA ASN A 158 -20.02 10.15 -16.06
C ASN A 158 -21.10 9.79 -15.02
N GLY A 159 -20.82 10.09 -13.76
CA GLY A 159 -21.62 9.55 -12.65
C GLY A 159 -21.45 8.03 -12.59
N ASP A 160 -22.58 7.31 -12.58
CA ASP A 160 -22.62 5.85 -12.55
C ASP A 160 -22.43 5.20 -13.93
N ASP A 161 -22.41 6.00 -15.01
CA ASP A 161 -22.20 5.51 -16.37
C ASP A 161 -20.70 5.33 -16.65
N ILE A 162 -20.26 4.08 -16.79
CA ILE A 162 -18.87 3.72 -17.06
C ILE A 162 -18.64 3.77 -18.57
N ILE A 163 -17.78 4.69 -19.01
CA ILE A 163 -17.44 4.91 -20.43
C ILE A 163 -16.22 4.06 -20.80
N GLU A 164 -15.18 4.07 -19.97
CA GLU A 164 -13.97 3.24 -20.15
C GLU A 164 -13.61 2.58 -18.82
N ASN A 165 -13.29 1.28 -18.84
CA ASN A 165 -12.76 0.55 -17.69
C ASN A 165 -11.89 -0.62 -18.16
N TYR A 166 -10.58 -0.44 -18.21
CA TYR A 166 -9.65 -1.45 -18.73
C TYR A 166 -8.27 -1.37 -18.08
N SER A 167 -7.52 -2.48 -18.16
CA SER A 167 -6.10 -2.54 -17.78
C SER A 167 -5.23 -1.98 -18.90
N SER A 168 -4.33 -1.05 -18.56
CA SER A 168 -3.49 -0.30 -19.50
C SER A 168 -1.99 -0.58 -19.33
N GLY A 169 -1.66 -1.85 -19.14
CA GLY A 169 -0.27 -2.32 -19.04
C GLY A 169 0.23 -2.42 -17.60
N HIS A 170 1.55 -2.47 -17.44
CA HIS A 170 2.20 -2.77 -16.17
C HIS A 170 3.53 -2.04 -16.01
N LEU A 171 4.00 -2.00 -14.77
CA LEU A 171 5.34 -1.57 -14.39
C LEU A 171 5.89 -2.54 -13.34
N LEU A 172 7.01 -3.20 -13.64
CA LEU A 172 7.76 -3.91 -12.62
C LEU A 172 8.85 -2.98 -12.08
N ARG A 173 8.98 -2.93 -10.76
CA ARG A 173 10.07 -2.27 -10.07
C ARG A 173 10.86 -3.30 -9.29
N SER A 174 12.18 -3.19 -9.33
CA SER A 174 13.07 -4.08 -8.60
C SER A 174 13.94 -3.25 -7.66
N LYS A 175 14.14 -3.74 -6.44
CA LYS A 175 15.02 -3.10 -5.46
C LYS A 175 15.92 -4.14 -4.81
N PHE A 176 17.09 -3.69 -4.37
CA PHE A 176 18.02 -4.56 -3.65
C PHE A 176 17.38 -5.09 -2.38
N PHE A 177 17.66 -6.36 -2.08
CA PHE A 177 17.29 -6.94 -0.81
C PHE A 177 17.90 -6.13 0.35
N GLY A 178 17.11 -5.93 1.42
CA GLY A 178 17.49 -5.08 2.55
C GLY A 178 17.16 -3.59 2.39
N VAL A 179 16.72 -3.13 1.21
CA VAL A 179 16.18 -1.76 1.06
C VAL A 179 14.70 -1.76 1.41
N ASP A 180 14.34 -1.04 2.47
CA ASP A 180 12.96 -1.03 2.99
C ASP A 180 12.01 -0.21 2.11
N GLU A 181 12.44 0.96 1.65
CA GLU A 181 11.62 1.84 0.81
C GLU A 181 11.59 1.39 -0.66
N GLY A 182 10.64 1.96 -1.40
CA GLY A 182 10.49 1.75 -2.83
C GLY A 182 10.42 3.08 -3.58
N GLY A 183 10.30 3.00 -4.90
CA GLY A 183 10.13 4.17 -5.75
C GLY A 183 11.37 4.49 -6.57
N VAL A 184 11.15 4.64 -7.88
CA VAL A 184 12.22 4.92 -8.85
C VAL A 184 12.69 6.37 -8.73
N ALA A 185 11.74 7.32 -8.66
CA ALA A 185 12.04 8.74 -8.52
C ALA A 185 12.75 9.08 -7.20
N ALA A 186 12.50 8.31 -6.15
CA ALA A 186 13.16 8.44 -4.86
C ALA A 186 14.54 7.75 -4.81
N GLY A 187 14.92 7.01 -5.86
CA GLY A 187 16.21 6.33 -5.98
C GLY A 187 16.32 5.00 -5.24
N PHE A 188 15.21 4.47 -4.69
CA PHE A 188 15.22 3.19 -3.94
C PHE A 188 14.99 1.96 -4.83
N ALA A 189 14.42 2.14 -6.02
CA ALA A 189 14.11 1.06 -6.95
C ALA A 189 14.54 1.39 -8.39
N CYS A 190 14.70 0.35 -9.18
CA CYS A 190 14.98 0.41 -10.61
C CYS A 190 13.78 -0.08 -11.42
N LEU A 191 13.72 0.34 -12.69
CA LEU A 191 12.73 -0.17 -13.65
C LEU A 191 13.11 -1.59 -14.06
N ASP A 192 12.10 -2.44 -14.22
CA ASP A 192 12.26 -3.84 -14.62
C ASP A 192 11.07 -4.28 -15.50
N THR A 193 11.11 -5.51 -16.02
CA THR A 193 10.04 -6.14 -16.79
C THR A 193 9.74 -7.54 -16.28
N PRO A 194 8.46 -7.95 -16.19
CA PRO A 194 8.13 -9.30 -15.76
C PRO A 194 8.50 -10.34 -16.83
N TYR A 195 9.14 -11.43 -16.41
CA TYR A 195 9.32 -12.63 -17.22
C TYR A 195 8.34 -13.69 -16.74
N LEU A 196 7.41 -14.11 -17.61
CA LEU A 196 6.41 -15.12 -17.29
C LEU A 196 7.08 -16.50 -17.24
N VAL A 197 6.97 -17.20 -16.12
CA VAL A 197 7.57 -18.54 -15.88
C VAL A 197 6.52 -19.64 -15.84
#